data_AF-A0A6I4ZXC9-F1
#
_entry.id   AF-A0A6I4ZXC9-F1
#
_cell.length_a   1.000
_cell.length_b   1.000
_cell.length_c   1.000
_cell.angle_alpha   90.00
_cell.angle_beta   90.00
_cell.angle_gamma   90.00
#
_symmetry.space_group_name_H-M   'P 1'
#
loop_
_entity.id
_entity.type
_entity.pdbx_description
1 polymer ?
#
loop_
_entity_poly.entity_id
_entity_poly.type
_entity_poly.pdbx_seq_one_letter_code
_entity_poly.pdbx_strand_id
1 'polypeptide(L)'
;MAGLKKLAGAYLIVVAVVVAVFFIINTVLAESFDFDVVTTWYVLDVLMLIGLVVALIYNFAAKREATRPGPDEAVTRQYLEVNVIFYATVVVTILFLHNWLALLALGSDSLDGNHQAWVIWAVVDTLLPITLGITGCHLWCATSES
;
A
#
# COMPACT_ATOMS: atom_id res chain seq x y z
N MET A 1 18.30 12.53 8.26
CA MET A 1 16.93 11.98 8.31
C MET A 1 16.07 12.40 7.11
N ALA A 2 16.15 13.64 6.61
CA ALA A 2 15.40 14.09 5.44
C ALA A 2 15.61 13.24 4.17
N GLY A 3 16.86 12.88 3.86
CA GLY A 3 17.18 12.04 2.69
C GLY A 3 16.53 10.65 2.74
N LEU A 4 16.44 10.03 3.92
CA LEU A 4 15.80 8.73 4.10
C LEU A 4 14.28 8.80 3.91
N LYS A 5 13.64 9.88 4.40
CA LYS A 5 12.20 10.12 4.17
C LYS A 5 11.90 10.35 2.69
N LYS A 6 12.72 11.12 1.96
CA LYS A 6 12.59 11.28 0.50
C LYS A 6 12.74 9.97 -0.24
N LEU A 7 13.77 9.17 0.10
CA LEU A 7 13.99 7.88 -0.55
C LEU A 7 12.80 6.93 -0.32
N ALA A 8 12.32 6.83 0.92
CA ALA A 8 11.13 6.05 1.25
C ALA A 8 9.89 6.58 0.52
N GLY A 9 9.69 7.90 0.47
CA GLY A 9 8.59 8.53 -0.25
C GLY A 9 8.59 8.20 -1.74
N ALA A 10 9.75 8.36 -2.40
CA ALA A 10 9.91 7.98 -3.81
C ALA A 10 9.66 6.50 -4.05
N TYR A 11 10.20 5.62 -3.19
CA TYR A 11 9.96 4.19 -3.27
C TYR A 11 8.46 3.87 -3.23
N LEU A 12 7.73 4.42 -2.25
CA LEU A 12 6.29 4.19 -2.11
C LEU A 12 5.50 4.69 -3.32
N ILE A 13 5.84 5.86 -3.86
CA ILE A 13 5.20 6.42 -5.05
C ILE A 13 5.47 5.53 -6.27
N VAL A 14 6.71 5.07 -6.46
CA VAL A 14 7.06 4.19 -7.57
C VAL A 14 6.30 2.87 -7.49
N VAL A 15 6.28 2.21 -6.33
CA VAL A 15 5.52 0.97 -6.15
C VAL A 15 4.03 1.20 -6.40
N ALA A 16 3.46 2.28 -5.87
CA ALA A 16 2.07 2.63 -6.10
C ALA A 16 1.74 2.77 -7.60
N VAL A 17 2.56 3.52 -8.35
CA VAL A 17 2.35 3.74 -9.78
C VAL A 17 2.51 2.43 -10.56
N VAL A 18 3.55 1.64 -10.28
CA VAL A 18 3.80 0.38 -10.98
C VAL A 18 2.64 -0.60 -10.75
N VAL A 19 2.18 -0.76 -9.51
CA VAL A 19 1.06 -1.66 -9.20
C VAL A 19 -0.23 -1.17 -9.86
N ALA A 20 -0.55 0.13 -9.79
CA ALA A 20 -1.75 0.68 -10.42
C ALA A 20 -1.73 0.50 -11.94
N VAL A 21 -0.60 0.80 -12.59
CA VAL A 21 -0.45 0.64 -14.04
C VAL A 21 -0.55 -0.83 -14.43
N PHE A 22 0.13 -1.72 -13.71
CA PHE A 22 0.10 -3.14 -14.01
C PHE A 22 -1.29 -3.74 -13.79
N PHE A 23 -2.00 -3.35 -12.73
CA PHE A 23 -3.38 -3.74 -12.49
C PHE A 23 -4.32 -3.30 -13.62
N ILE A 24 -4.19 -2.06 -14.10
CA ILE A 24 -4.98 -1.54 -15.24
C ILE A 24 -4.65 -2.31 -16.52
N ILE A 25 -3.37 -2.52 -16.82
CA ILE A 25 -2.94 -3.27 -18.01
C ILE A 25 -3.49 -4.70 -17.95
N ASN A 26 -3.32 -5.39 -16.82
CA ASN A 26 -3.76 -6.77 -16.65
C ASN A 26 -5.30 -6.90 -16.66
N THR A 27 -6.03 -5.88 -16.23
CA THR A 27 -7.50 -5.94 -16.18
C THR A 27 -8.14 -5.50 -17.51
N VAL A 28 -7.55 -4.51 -18.20
CA VAL A 28 -8.17 -3.84 -19.36
C VAL A 28 -7.50 -4.23 -20.67
N LEU A 29 -6.20 -4.52 -20.65
CA LEU A 29 -5.36 -4.70 -21.84
C LEU A 29 -4.72 -6.09 -21.93
N ALA A 30 -5.21 -7.08 -21.17
CA ALA A 30 -4.61 -8.41 -21.06
C ALA A 30 -4.34 -9.09 -22.42
N GLU A 31 -5.24 -8.92 -23.40
CA GLU A 31 -5.10 -9.52 -24.73
C GLU A 31 -4.00 -8.86 -25.59
N SER A 32 -3.53 -7.67 -25.20
CA SER A 32 -2.60 -6.85 -25.99
C SER A 32 -1.12 -7.06 -25.62
N PHE A 33 -0.83 -7.80 -24.55
CA PHE A 33 0.53 -7.94 -24.04
C PHE A 33 0.86 -9.39 -23.67
N ASP A 34 2.00 -9.87 -24.18
CA ASP A 34 2.54 -11.20 -23.88
C ASP A 34 3.64 -11.07 -22.82
N PHE A 35 3.23 -10.96 -21.55
CA PHE A 35 4.14 -11.02 -20.41
C PHE A 35 3.73 -12.13 -19.44
N ASP A 36 4.71 -12.67 -18.72
CA ASP A 36 4.45 -13.64 -17.65
C ASP A 36 3.78 -12.93 -16.46
N VAL A 37 2.44 -12.93 -16.49
CA VAL A 37 1.57 -12.28 -15.52
C VAL A 37 1.85 -12.79 -14.10
N VAL A 38 1.99 -14.12 -13.95
CA VAL A 38 2.14 -14.79 -12.66
C VAL A 38 3.46 -14.41 -12.02
N THR A 39 4.57 -14.56 -12.74
CA THR A 39 5.89 -14.20 -12.22
C THR A 39 5.97 -12.71 -11.87
N THR A 40 5.34 -11.85 -12.68
CA THR A 40 5.33 -10.41 -12.42
C THR A 40 4.59 -10.07 -11.13
N TRP A 41 3.41 -10.66 -10.88
CA TRP A 41 2.68 -10.45 -9.63
C TRP A 41 3.47 -10.92 -8.41
N TYR A 42 4.17 -12.06 -8.48
CA TYR A 42 5.03 -12.51 -7.37
C TYR A 42 6.11 -11.48 -6.99
N VAL A 43 6.75 -10.85 -7.98
CA VAL A 43 7.74 -9.80 -7.73
C VAL A 43 7.08 -8.56 -7.14
N LEU A 44 5.93 -8.16 -7.70
CA LEU A 44 5.17 -7.02 -7.19
C LEU A 44 4.71 -7.24 -5.76
N ASP A 45 4.24 -8.43 -5.40
CA ASP A 45 3.82 -8.77 -4.04
C ASP A 45 4.92 -8.53 -3.00
N VAL A 46 6.15 -8.91 -3.31
CA VAL A 46 7.29 -8.67 -2.42
C VAL A 46 7.55 -7.17 -2.27
N LEU A 47 7.50 -6.40 -3.36
CA LEU A 47 7.67 -4.94 -3.33
C LEU A 47 6.53 -4.25 -2.57
N MET A 48 5.29 -4.72 -2.78
CA MET A 48 4.10 -4.27 -2.08
C MET A 48 4.21 -4.52 -0.58
N LEU A 49 4.65 -5.70 -0.15
CA LEU A 49 4.90 -6.00 1.27
C LEU A 49 5.88 -5.01 1.87
N ILE A 50 7.04 -4.80 1.24
CA ILE A 50 8.06 -3.86 1.72
C ILE A 50 7.45 -2.45 1.80
N GLY A 51 6.66 -2.05 0.80
CA GLY A 51 5.92 -0.78 0.78
C GLY A 51 4.95 -0.63 1.95
N LEU A 52 4.14 -1.66 2.22
CA LEU A 52 3.18 -1.68 3.33
C LEU A 52 3.88 -1.60 4.69
N VAL A 53 5.00 -2.31 4.88
CA VAL A 53 5.80 -2.23 6.12
C VAL A 53 6.32 -0.81 6.33
N VAL A 54 6.90 -0.21 5.30
CA VAL A 54 7.39 1.17 5.35
C VAL A 54 6.24 2.14 5.67
N ALA A 55 5.12 2.03 4.96
CA ALA A 55 3.94 2.88 5.17
C ALA A 55 3.38 2.73 6.59
N LEU A 56 3.27 1.50 7.11
CA LEU A 56 2.81 1.25 8.48
C LEU A 56 3.70 1.90 9.51
N ILE A 57 5.04 1.77 9.39
CA ILE A 57 5.98 2.39 10.33
C ILE A 57 5.78 3.91 10.38
N TYR A 58 5.70 4.55 9.21
CA TYR A 58 5.55 6.00 9.15
C TYR A 58 4.16 6.48 9.59
N ASN A 59 3.10 5.82 9.15
CA ASN A 59 1.72 6.18 9.54
C ASN A 59 1.48 5.92 11.03
N PHE A 60 2.09 4.87 11.60
CA PHE A 60 2.06 4.63 13.04
C PHE A 60 2.79 5.72 13.83
N ALA A 61 3.97 6.14 13.36
CA ALA A 61 4.71 7.24 13.97
C ALA A 61 3.92 8.55 13.94
N ALA A 62 3.31 8.88 12.79
CA ALA A 62 2.46 10.05 12.64
C ALA A 62 1.23 9.99 13.56
N LYS A 63 0.57 8.82 13.66
CA LYS A 63 -0.56 8.63 14.57
C LYS A 63 -0.17 8.84 16.03
N ARG A 64 0.98 8.26 16.43
CA ARG A 64 1.51 8.40 17.79
C ARG A 64 1.81 9.85 18.14
N GLU A 65 2.31 10.64 17.19
CA GLU A 65 2.55 12.06 17.37
C GLU A 65 1.25 12.87 17.49
N ALA A 66 0.26 12.59 16.64
CA ALA A 66 -1.06 13.23 16.67
C ALA A 66 -1.90 12.88 17.91
N THR A 67 -1.55 11.82 18.65
CA THR A 67 -2.27 11.36 19.86
C THR A 67 -1.50 11.69 21.14
N ARG A 68 -0.44 12.51 21.07
CA ARG A 68 0.23 13.00 22.29
C ARG A 68 -0.73 13.92 23.06
N PRO A 69 -0.89 13.74 24.37
CA PRO A 69 -1.81 14.55 25.16
C PRO A 69 -1.36 16.02 25.15
N GLY A 70 -2.15 16.86 24.49
CA GLY A 70 -2.08 18.32 24.56
C GLY A 70 -3.28 18.87 25.34
N PRO A 71 -3.21 20.12 25.82
CA PRO A 71 -4.23 20.70 26.71
C PRO A 71 -5.61 20.91 26.05
N ASP A 72 -5.72 20.83 24.72
CA ASP A 72 -6.99 20.93 24.00
C ASP A 72 -7.23 19.66 23.16
N GLU A 73 -8.00 18.70 23.68
CA GLU A 73 -8.48 17.49 22.98
C GLU A 73 -9.55 17.82 21.92
N ALA A 74 -9.30 18.82 21.06
CA ALA A 74 -10.14 19.05 19.91
C ALA A 74 -9.80 18.02 18.81
N VAL A 75 -10.81 17.30 18.31
CA VAL A 75 -10.67 16.48 17.09
C VAL A 75 -10.38 17.44 15.93
N THR A 76 -9.11 17.59 15.58
CA THR A 76 -8.68 18.42 14.45
C THR A 76 -8.76 17.65 13.13
N ARG A 77 -8.82 18.37 12.02
CA ARG A 77 -8.72 17.79 10.67
C ARG A 77 -7.48 16.89 10.52
N GLN A 78 -6.34 17.33 11.07
CA GLN A 78 -5.09 16.58 11.06
C GLN A 78 -5.20 15.24 11.80
N TYR A 79 -5.90 15.22 12.94
CA TYR A 79 -6.14 13.98 13.68
C TYR A 79 -6.94 12.96 12.84
N LEU A 80 -7.98 13.41 12.13
CA LEU A 80 -8.78 12.54 11.27
C LEU A 80 -7.95 12.03 10.07
N GLU A 81 -7.22 12.90 9.38
CA GLU A 81 -6.40 12.52 8.22
C GLU A 81 -5.38 11.44 8.56
N VAL A 82 -4.65 11.60 9.68
CA VAL A 82 -3.64 10.64 10.12
C VAL A 82 -4.27 9.31 10.53
N ASN A 83 -5.43 9.32 11.22
CA ASN A 83 -6.12 8.10 11.60
C ASN A 83 -6.68 7.35 10.37
N VAL A 84 -7.31 8.06 9.44
CA VAL A 84 -7.87 7.46 8.21
C VAL A 84 -6.76 6.76 7.42
N ILE A 85 -5.65 7.44 7.15
CA ILE A 85 -4.52 6.87 6.41
C ILE A 85 -3.91 5.67 7.16
N PHE A 86 -3.72 5.79 8.48
CA PHE A 86 -3.19 4.68 9.28
C PHE A 86 -4.10 3.45 9.22
N TYR A 87 -5.40 3.60 9.51
CA TYR A 87 -6.33 2.46 9.50
C TYR A 87 -6.55 1.89 8.10
N ALA A 88 -6.58 2.73 7.05
CA ALA A 88 -6.59 2.25 5.68
C ALA A 88 -5.36 1.38 5.37
N THR A 89 -4.17 1.83 5.77
CA THR A 89 -2.92 1.06 5.59
C THR A 89 -2.98 -0.27 6.34
N VAL A 90 -3.49 -0.29 7.58
CA VAL A 90 -3.66 -1.52 8.39
C VAL A 90 -4.62 -2.49 7.69
N VAL A 91 -5.78 -2.01 7.25
CA VAL A 91 -6.78 -2.86 6.56
C VAL A 91 -6.21 -3.46 5.28
N VAL A 92 -5.57 -2.64 4.43
CA VAL A 92 -4.93 -3.11 3.20
C VAL A 92 -3.83 -4.13 3.51
N THR A 93 -3.02 -3.89 4.55
CA THR A 93 -1.97 -4.85 4.95
C THR A 93 -2.55 -6.19 5.38
N ILE A 94 -3.63 -6.18 6.17
CA ILE A 94 -4.29 -7.42 6.62
C ILE A 94 -4.86 -8.18 5.42
N LEU A 95 -5.57 -7.50 4.51
CA LEU A 95 -6.13 -8.11 3.31
C LEU A 95 -5.04 -8.69 2.40
N PHE A 96 -3.97 -7.93 2.17
CA PHE A 96 -2.81 -8.37 1.40
C PHE A 96 -2.17 -9.61 2.03
N LEU A 97 -1.84 -9.58 3.32
CA LEU A 97 -1.21 -10.71 4.01
C LEU A 97 -2.12 -11.94 4.04
N HIS A 98 -3.43 -11.77 4.24
CA HIS A 98 -4.38 -12.87 4.21
C HIS A 98 -4.32 -13.65 2.90
N ASN A 99 -4.41 -12.94 1.77
CA ASN A 99 -4.40 -13.56 0.44
C ASN A 99 -3.01 -14.06 0.05
N TRP A 100 -1.97 -13.27 0.31
CA TRP A 100 -0.61 -13.61 -0.08
C TRP A 100 -0.06 -14.81 0.70
N LEU A 101 -0.33 -14.91 2.00
CA LEU A 101 0.05 -16.10 2.78
C LEU A 101 -0.73 -17.34 2.36
N ALA A 102 -2.01 -17.20 2.00
CA ALA A 102 -2.79 -18.31 1.44
C ALA A 102 -2.18 -18.80 0.12
N LEU A 103 -1.74 -17.87 -0.74
CA LEU A 103 -1.08 -18.17 -2.00
C LEU A 103 0.26 -18.89 -1.79
N LEU A 104 1.06 -18.47 -0.81
CA LEU A 104 2.31 -19.14 -0.45
C LEU A 104 2.10 -20.53 0.17
N ALA A 105 1.01 -20.72 0.93
CA ALA A 105 0.72 -21.97 1.62
C ALA A 105 0.06 -23.03 0.72
N LEU A 106 -0.82 -22.60 -0.19
CA LEU A 106 -1.68 -23.49 -0.98
C LEU A 106 -1.29 -23.53 -2.48
N GLY A 107 -0.48 -22.58 -2.95
CA GLY A 107 -0.11 -22.43 -4.37
C GLY A 107 -1.17 -21.69 -5.19
N SER A 108 -0.78 -21.15 -6.34
CA SER A 108 -1.64 -20.38 -7.27
C SER A 108 -2.88 -21.17 -7.71
N ASP A 109 -2.69 -22.43 -8.07
CA ASP A 109 -3.71 -23.28 -8.67
C ASP A 109 -4.88 -23.58 -7.71
N SER A 110 -4.65 -23.42 -6.41
CA SER A 110 -5.66 -23.62 -5.37
C SER A 110 -6.55 -22.39 -5.13
N LEU A 111 -6.09 -21.21 -5.55
CA LEU A 111 -6.82 -19.95 -5.46
C LEU A 111 -7.52 -19.59 -6.78
N ASP A 112 -7.10 -20.19 -7.88
CA ASP A 112 -7.77 -20.07 -9.18
C ASP A 112 -9.21 -20.59 -9.10
N GLY A 113 -10.16 -19.73 -9.49
CA GLY A 113 -11.60 -19.99 -9.39
C GLY A 113 -12.23 -19.66 -8.03
N ASN A 114 -11.45 -19.26 -7.01
CA ASN A 114 -11.99 -18.76 -5.76
C ASN A 114 -12.38 -17.28 -5.90
N HIS A 115 -13.69 -17.04 -6.10
CA HIS A 115 -14.23 -15.69 -6.26
C HIS A 115 -13.89 -14.76 -5.08
N GLN A 116 -13.82 -15.28 -3.86
CA GLN A 116 -13.47 -14.47 -2.68
C GLN A 116 -12.01 -14.00 -2.74
N ALA A 117 -11.08 -14.88 -3.11
CA ALA A 117 -9.67 -14.53 -3.23
C ALA A 117 -9.46 -13.46 -4.32
N TRP A 118 -10.16 -13.60 -5.45
CA TRP A 118 -10.14 -12.61 -6.53
C TRP A 118 -10.64 -11.22 -6.08
N VAL A 119 -11.78 -11.16 -5.35
CA VAL A 119 -12.31 -9.88 -4.84
C VAL A 119 -11.33 -9.22 -3.87
N ILE A 120 -10.70 -10.01 -2.99
CA ILE A 120 -9.71 -9.47 -2.04
C ILE A 120 -8.51 -8.89 -2.79
N TRP A 121 -7.99 -9.57 -3.81
CA TRP A 121 -6.91 -9.04 -4.65
C TRP A 121 -7.31 -7.75 -5.35
N ALA A 122 -8.48 -7.69 -5.98
CA ALA A 122 -8.95 -6.47 -6.63
C ALA A 122 -9.07 -5.28 -5.65
N VAL A 123 -9.52 -5.52 -4.42
CA VAL A 123 -9.58 -4.50 -3.37
C VAL A 123 -8.17 -4.05 -2.96
N VAL A 124 -7.24 -4.99 -2.79
CA VAL A 124 -5.84 -4.68 -2.46
C VAL A 124 -5.20 -3.89 -3.59
N ASP A 125 -5.28 -4.35 -4.84
CA ASP A 125 -4.66 -3.72 -6.00
C ASP A 125 -5.22 -2.31 -6.28
N THR A 126 -6.44 -2.03 -5.81
CA THR A 126 -7.04 -0.69 -5.88
C THR A 126 -6.59 0.21 -4.72
N LEU A 127 -6.67 -0.29 -3.48
CA LEU A 127 -6.42 0.54 -2.29
C LEU A 127 -4.94 0.70 -1.95
N LEU A 128 -4.10 -0.29 -2.30
CA LEU A 128 -2.67 -0.26 -2.01
C LEU A 128 -1.97 0.90 -2.74
N PRO A 129 -2.15 1.11 -4.07
CA PRO A 129 -1.57 2.27 -4.74
C PRO A 129 -2.00 3.59 -4.12
N ILE A 130 -3.26 3.71 -3.72
CA ILE A 130 -3.79 4.93 -3.10
C ILE A 130 -3.10 5.19 -1.75
N THR A 131 -3.06 4.18 -0.88
CA THR A 131 -2.45 4.30 0.44
C THR A 131 -0.95 4.55 0.37
N LEU A 132 -0.21 3.80 -0.44
CA LEU A 132 1.23 3.99 -0.64
C LEU A 132 1.52 5.34 -1.31
N GLY A 133 0.71 5.74 -2.30
CA GLY A 133 0.86 7.02 -2.99
C GLY A 133 0.67 8.21 -2.07
N ILE A 134 -0.39 8.21 -1.25
CA ILE A 134 -0.64 9.28 -0.26
C ILE A 134 0.51 9.35 0.76
N THR A 135 0.88 8.23 1.38
CA THR A 135 1.98 8.20 2.36
C THR A 135 3.31 8.59 1.72
N GLY A 136 3.56 8.15 0.49
CA GLY A 136 4.77 8.51 -0.26
C GLY A 136 4.87 10.00 -0.56
N CYS A 137 3.77 10.61 -1.02
CA CYS A 137 3.67 12.06 -1.24
C CYS A 137 3.89 12.85 0.06
N HIS A 138 3.29 12.42 1.18
CA HIS A 138 3.50 13.07 2.47
C HIS A 138 4.98 13.05 2.89
N LEU A 139 5.67 11.91 2.72
CA LEU A 139 7.09 11.78 3.06
C LEU A 139 8.00 12.60 2.14
N TRP A 140 7.64 12.71 0.86
CA TRP A 140 8.37 13.50 -0.12
C TRP A 140 8.24 15.01 0.16
N CYS A 141 7.02 15.50 0.37
CA CYS A 141 6.73 16.92 0.59
C CYS A 141 7.18 17.42 1.97
N ALA A 142 7.12 16.59 3.02
CA ALA A 142 7.55 16.97 4.38
C ALA A 142 9.06 17.30 4.52
N THR A 143 9.82 17.27 3.42
CA THR A 143 11.27 17.54 3.38
C THR A 143 11.64 18.67 2.43
N SER A 144 10.67 19.31 1.75
CA SER A 144 10.89 20.55 1.00
C SER A 144 10.68 21.82 1.85
N GLU A 145 10.15 21.66 3.06
CA GLU A 145 9.84 22.75 3.99
C GLU A 145 10.91 22.96 5.09
N SER A 146 11.98 22.17 5.07
CA SER A 146 13.13 22.26 5.99
C SER A 146 14.38 22.76 5.30
#